data_AF-A0A2N5C6W9-F1
#
_entry.id   AF-A0A2N5C6W9-F1
#
_cell.length_a   1.000
_cell.length_b   1.000
_cell.length_c   1.000
_cell.angle_alpha   90.00
_cell.angle_beta   90.00
_cell.angle_gamma   90.00
#
_symmetry.space_group_name_H-M   'P 1'
#
loop_
_entity.id
_entity.type
_entity.pdbx_description
1 polymer ?
#
loop_
_entity_poly.entity_id
_entity_poly.type
_entity_poly.pdbx_seq_one_letter_code
_entity_poly.pdbx_strand_id
1 'polypeptide(L)'
;MGIAKRHGKRLEDIATAFRERLSTLSSREAYAYIRSLAAKDLDFAAIVSGKEGAIRAATEAQSAKNLLSSILAKSHGLTVVKRDGTSLGRIDAHAQVVMGQGGSFPVNLRFAMAVQKGQVTIRRASLG
;
A
#
# COMPACT_ATOMS: atom_id res chain seq x y z
N MET A 1 -8.18 2.16 36.70
CA MET A 1 -8.72 1.64 35.41
C MET A 1 -10.19 2.01 35.29
N GLY A 2 -10.64 2.60 34.18
CA GLY A 2 -12.08 2.61 33.86
C GLY A 2 -12.74 3.94 33.46
N ILE A 3 -12.07 4.85 32.75
CA ILE A 3 -12.81 5.95 32.08
C ILE A 3 -13.32 5.49 30.72
N ALA A 4 -12.46 4.95 29.85
CA ALA A 4 -12.89 4.42 28.53
C ALA A 4 -13.93 3.29 28.66
N LYS A 5 -13.70 2.35 29.60
CA LYS A 5 -14.62 1.23 29.86
C LYS A 5 -16.01 1.69 30.34
N ARG A 6 -16.10 2.79 31.11
CA ARG A 6 -17.39 3.37 31.56
C ARG A 6 -18.21 3.93 30.39
N HIS A 7 -17.55 4.30 29.29
CA HIS A 7 -18.18 4.78 28.08
C HIS A 7 -18.27 3.71 26.99
N GLY A 8 -18.10 2.42 27.32
CA GLY A 8 -18.17 1.30 26.37
C GLY A 8 -17.03 1.26 25.34
N LYS A 9 -15.94 2.01 25.56
CA LYS A 9 -14.83 2.15 24.61
C LYS A 9 -13.57 1.45 25.08
N ARG A 10 -12.75 0.99 24.14
CA ARG A 10 -11.42 0.45 24.42
C ARG A 10 -10.42 1.59 24.49
N LEU A 11 -9.65 1.62 25.58
CA LEU A 11 -8.58 2.60 25.78
C LEU A 11 -7.50 2.51 24.68
N GLU A 12 -7.25 1.28 24.23
CA GLU A 12 -6.29 0.96 23.16
C GLU A 12 -6.67 1.64 21.84
N ASP A 13 -7.94 1.60 21.43
CA ASP A 13 -8.40 2.22 20.18
C ASP A 13 -8.26 3.75 20.23
N ILE A 14 -8.57 4.36 21.38
CA ILE A 14 -8.38 5.80 21.61
C ILE A 14 -6.89 6.16 21.54
N ALA A 15 -6.03 5.38 22.20
CA ALA A 15 -4.59 5.62 22.23
C ALA A 15 -3.96 5.46 20.83
N THR A 16 -4.38 4.45 20.07
CA THR A 16 -3.91 4.19 18.70
C THR A 16 -4.40 5.26 17.74
N ALA A 17 -5.67 5.65 17.81
CA ALA A 17 -6.25 6.68 16.95
C ALA A 17 -5.57 8.05 17.12
N PHE A 18 -5.10 8.39 18.33
CA PHE A 18 -4.52 9.70 18.65
C PHE A 18 -3.06 9.65 19.11
N ARG A 19 -2.33 8.60 18.73
CA ARG A 19 -0.95 8.33 19.19
C ARG A 19 -0.01 9.53 19.08
N GLU A 20 0.01 10.19 17.93
CA GLU A 20 0.87 11.36 17.66
C GLU A 20 0.57 12.54 18.58
N ARG A 21 -0.73 12.80 18.83
CA ARG A 21 -1.15 13.88 19.72
C ARG A 21 -0.87 13.52 21.18
N LEU A 22 -0.99 12.25 21.56
CA LEU A 22 -0.68 11.79 22.90
C LEU A 22 0.83 11.80 23.19
N SER A 23 1.69 11.54 22.19
CA SER A 23 3.16 11.56 22.38
C SER A 23 3.73 12.95 22.64
N THR A 24 2.99 14.01 22.32
CA THR A 24 3.41 15.41 22.57
C THR A 24 2.91 15.98 23.89
N LEU A 25 2.15 15.21 24.68
CA LEU A 25 1.50 15.68 25.91
C LEU A 25 2.18 15.10 27.14
N SER A 26 2.21 15.88 28.23
CA SER A 26 2.59 15.33 29.54
C SER A 26 1.56 14.32 30.03
N SER A 27 1.95 13.42 30.94
CA SER A 27 1.07 12.34 31.45
C SER A 27 -0.27 12.85 31.99
N ARG A 28 -0.30 14.05 32.61
CA ARG A 28 -1.51 14.67 33.14
C ARG A 28 -2.42 15.18 32.02
N GLU A 29 -1.85 15.79 31.00
CA GLU A 29 -2.59 16.30 29.83
C GLU A 29 -3.10 15.16 28.97
N ALA A 30 -2.30 14.11 28.77
CA ALA A 30 -2.70 12.89 28.07
C ALA A 30 -3.92 12.24 28.74
N TYR A 31 -3.95 12.18 30.08
CA TYR A 31 -5.09 11.67 30.82
C TYR A 31 -6.36 12.54 30.64
N ALA A 32 -6.23 13.86 30.74
CA ALA A 32 -7.35 14.78 30.52
C ALA A 32 -7.88 14.70 29.08
N TYR A 33 -6.98 14.53 28.11
CA TYR A 33 -7.30 14.38 26.70
C TYR A 33 -8.01 13.06 26.41
N ILE A 34 -7.52 11.94 26.93
CA ILE A 34 -8.21 10.64 26.83
C ILE A 34 -9.60 10.70 27.46
N ARG A 35 -9.74 11.37 28.61
CA ARG A 35 -11.04 11.56 29.27
C ARG A 35 -12.01 12.37 28.41
N SER A 36 -11.55 13.44 27.77
CA SER A 36 -12.41 14.24 26.89
C SER A 36 -12.82 13.45 25.63
N LEU A 37 -11.92 12.63 25.07
CA LEU A 37 -12.22 11.76 23.93
C LEU A 37 -13.20 10.64 24.29
N ALA A 38 -13.05 10.02 25.47
CA ALA A 38 -13.94 8.96 25.93
C ALA A 38 -15.42 9.42 26.02
N ALA A 39 -15.65 10.70 26.32
CA ALA A 39 -16.99 11.29 26.41
C ALA A 39 -17.61 11.68 25.04
N LYS A 40 -16.84 11.74 23.95
CA LYS A 40 -17.34 12.14 22.61
C LYS A 40 -17.93 10.96 21.85
N ASP A 41 -18.99 11.16 21.08
CA ASP A 41 -19.54 10.10 20.21
C ASP A 41 -18.68 9.91 18.95
N LEU A 42 -17.66 9.05 19.05
CA LEU A 42 -16.71 8.75 17.99
C LEU A 42 -16.48 7.24 17.93
N ASP A 43 -16.49 6.69 16.71
CA ASP A 43 -16.10 5.32 16.44
C ASP A 43 -14.58 5.23 16.27
N PHE A 44 -13.89 5.03 17.38
CA PHE A 44 -12.42 4.91 17.40
C PHE A 44 -11.94 3.68 16.64
N ALA A 45 -12.73 2.60 16.58
CA ALA A 45 -12.36 1.40 15.83
C ALA A 45 -12.36 1.70 14.32
N ALA A 46 -13.38 2.38 13.81
CA ALA A 46 -13.42 2.83 12.42
C ALA A 46 -12.25 3.78 12.07
N ILE A 47 -11.88 4.68 12.98
CA ILE A 47 -10.73 5.59 12.79
C ILE A 47 -9.41 4.80 12.71
N VAL A 48 -9.21 3.81 13.59
CA VAL A 48 -8.00 2.95 13.57
C VAL A 48 -7.96 2.14 12.29
N SER A 49 -9.06 1.46 11.92
CA SER A 49 -9.12 0.68 10.68
C SER A 49 -8.92 1.54 9.42
N GLY A 50 -9.45 2.77 9.40
CA GLY A 50 -9.20 3.73 8.32
C GLY A 50 -7.74 4.13 8.20
N LYS A 51 -7.06 4.38 9.34
CA LYS A 51 -5.62 4.68 9.36
C LYS A 51 -4.78 3.50 8.90
N GLU A 52 -5.09 2.29 9.36
CA GLU A 52 -4.41 1.08 8.91
C GLU A 52 -4.61 0.83 7.41
N GLY A 53 -5.83 1.05 6.90
CA GLY A 53 -6.12 0.98 5.46
C GLY A 53 -5.31 1.98 4.65
N ALA A 54 -5.20 3.22 5.12
CA ALA A 54 -4.40 4.26 4.47
C ALA A 54 -2.90 3.93 4.49
N ILE A 55 -2.38 3.42 5.61
CA ILE A 55 -0.98 2.99 5.73
C ILE A 55 -0.70 1.83 4.78
N ARG A 56 -1.56 0.80 4.74
CA ARG A 56 -1.42 -0.33 3.81
C ARG A 56 -1.43 0.13 2.37
N ALA A 57 -2.36 0.99 1.98
CA ALA A 57 -2.43 1.54 0.63
C ALA A 57 -1.17 2.34 0.27
N ALA A 58 -0.64 3.13 1.21
CA ALA A 58 0.61 3.86 1.02
C ALA A 58 1.82 2.93 0.88
N THR A 59 1.90 1.87 1.69
CA THR A 59 2.94 0.84 1.60
C THR A 59 2.86 0.10 0.27
N GLU A 60 1.67 -0.29 -0.18
CA GLU A 60 1.46 -0.95 -1.47
C GLU A 60 1.82 -0.04 -2.65
N ALA A 61 1.45 1.23 -2.59
CA ALA A 61 1.84 2.20 -3.62
C ALA A 61 3.37 2.39 -3.66
N GLN A 62 4.03 2.43 -2.51
CA GLN A 62 5.47 2.56 -2.43
C GLN A 62 6.20 1.30 -2.91
N SER A 63 5.71 0.10 -2.56
CA SER A 63 6.28 -1.15 -3.06
C SER A 63 6.14 -1.27 -4.58
N ALA A 64 5.00 -0.86 -5.15
CA ALA A 64 4.79 -0.82 -6.59
C ALA A 64 5.74 0.17 -7.29
N LYS A 65 6.02 1.34 -6.68
CA LYS A 65 7.02 2.29 -7.20
C LYS A 65 8.42 1.68 -7.23
N ASN A 66 8.83 1.03 -6.13
CA ASN A 66 10.14 0.37 -6.04
C ASN A 66 10.28 -0.76 -7.08
N LEU A 67 9.19 -1.51 -7.30
CA LEU A 67 9.13 -2.54 -8.33
C LEU A 67 9.24 -1.93 -9.73
N LEU A 68 8.53 -0.85 -10.03
CA LEU A 68 8.62 -0.15 -11.32
C LEU A 68 10.07 0.27 -11.62
N SER A 69 10.75 0.88 -10.65
CA SER A 69 12.17 1.24 -10.80
C SER A 69 13.05 0.02 -11.07
N SER A 70 12.78 -1.10 -10.40
CA SER A 70 13.51 -2.35 -10.63
C SER A 70 13.26 -2.95 -12.01
N ILE A 71 12.01 -2.87 -12.51
CA ILE A 71 11.64 -3.33 -13.84
C ILE A 71 12.39 -2.51 -14.90
N LEU A 72 12.32 -1.18 -14.81
CA LEU A 72 13.00 -0.29 -15.76
C LEU A 72 14.52 -0.47 -15.74
N ALA A 73 15.12 -0.74 -14.59
CA ALA A 73 16.56 -0.93 -14.49
C ALA A 73 17.06 -2.30 -15.00
N LYS A 74 16.27 -3.36 -14.89
CA LYS A 74 16.77 -4.75 -15.01
C LYS A 74 16.03 -5.62 -16.03
N SER A 75 14.91 -5.17 -16.56
CA SER A 75 14.01 -6.02 -17.34
C SER A 75 14.00 -5.72 -18.84
N HIS A 76 14.89 -4.87 -19.33
CA HIS A 76 15.03 -4.63 -20.77
C HIS A 76 15.25 -5.95 -21.53
N GLY A 77 14.51 -6.14 -22.62
CA GLY A 77 14.54 -7.34 -23.45
C GLY A 77 13.80 -8.56 -22.89
N LEU A 78 13.33 -8.51 -21.64
CA LEU A 78 12.59 -9.63 -21.03
C LEU A 78 11.16 -9.73 -21.59
N THR A 79 10.64 -10.96 -21.61
CA THR A 79 9.30 -11.24 -22.12
C THR A 79 8.26 -11.07 -21.02
N VAL A 80 7.15 -10.44 -21.37
CA VAL A 80 6.00 -10.20 -20.50
C VAL A 80 4.91 -11.20 -20.85
N VAL A 81 4.43 -11.92 -19.85
CA VAL A 81 3.43 -12.99 -20.02
C VAL A 81 2.27 -12.74 -19.08
N LYS A 82 1.04 -12.79 -19.58
CA LYS A 82 -0.18 -12.79 -18.76
C LYS A 82 -0.25 -14.04 -17.88
N ARG A 83 -1.09 -13.99 -16.85
CA ARG A 83 -1.36 -15.14 -15.99
C ARG A 83 -1.83 -16.38 -16.76
N ASP A 84 -2.57 -16.19 -17.86
CA ASP A 84 -3.06 -17.27 -18.73
C ASP A 84 -1.97 -17.88 -19.65
N GLY A 85 -0.73 -17.40 -19.58
CA GLY A 85 0.38 -17.87 -20.42
C GLY A 85 0.54 -17.10 -21.74
N THR A 86 -0.37 -16.18 -22.07
CA THR A 86 -0.28 -15.37 -23.29
C THR A 86 0.91 -14.42 -23.23
N SER A 87 1.79 -14.48 -24.22
CA SER A 87 2.89 -13.52 -24.37
C SER A 87 2.36 -12.16 -24.83
N LEU A 88 2.64 -11.11 -24.07
CA LEU A 88 2.29 -9.73 -24.42
C LEU A 88 3.37 -9.04 -25.24
N GLY A 89 4.61 -9.54 -25.22
CA GLY A 89 5.72 -8.93 -25.92
C GLY A 89 6.97 -8.79 -25.05
N ARG A 90 7.90 -7.95 -25.49
CA ARG A 90 9.18 -7.71 -24.79
C ARG A 90 9.25 -6.31 -24.21
N ILE A 91 9.86 -6.16 -23.05
CA ILE A 91 10.07 -4.86 -22.41
C ILE A 91 11.16 -4.10 -23.17
N ASP A 92 10.83 -2.91 -23.63
CA ASP A 92 11.77 -1.85 -23.91
C ASP A 92 11.77 -0.86 -22.74
N ALA A 93 12.78 -0.99 -21.87
CA ALA A 93 12.93 -0.11 -20.72
C ALA A 93 13.30 1.33 -21.08
N HIS A 94 13.92 1.57 -22.25
CA HIS A 94 14.30 2.92 -22.67
C HIS A 94 13.08 3.70 -23.15
N ALA A 95 12.23 3.05 -23.94
CA ALA A 95 10.94 3.60 -24.35
C ALA A 95 9.84 3.46 -23.27
N GLN A 96 10.14 2.77 -22.16
CA GLN A 96 9.19 2.45 -21.08
C GLN A 96 7.91 1.78 -21.59
N VAL A 97 8.05 0.81 -22.49
CA VAL A 97 6.92 0.08 -23.09
C VAL A 97 7.18 -1.42 -23.16
N VAL A 98 6.11 -2.19 -23.28
CA VAL A 98 6.13 -3.58 -23.73
C VAL A 98 5.77 -3.57 -25.20
N MET A 99 6.67 -4.04 -26.06
CA MET A 99 6.50 -4.14 -27.50
C MET A 99 5.93 -5.52 -27.85
N GLY A 100 4.67 -5.56 -28.26
CA GLY A 100 3.94 -6.76 -28.64
C GLY A 100 3.46 -6.75 -30.08
N GLN A 101 2.87 -7.86 -30.53
CA GLN A 101 2.32 -7.97 -31.89
C GLN A 101 1.10 -7.06 -32.12
N GLY A 102 0.35 -6.75 -31.06
CA GLY A 102 -0.83 -5.86 -31.11
C GLY A 102 -0.52 -4.39 -30.85
N GLY A 103 0.76 -4.00 -30.79
CA GLY A 103 1.20 -2.64 -30.46
C GLY A 103 2.00 -2.55 -29.16
N SER A 104 2.16 -1.33 -28.64
CA SER A 104 2.94 -1.05 -27.44
C SER A 104 2.05 -0.78 -26.21
N PHE A 105 2.47 -1.26 -25.06
CA PHE A 105 1.80 -1.03 -23.78
C PHE A 105 2.75 -0.31 -22.81
N PRO A 106 2.30 0.70 -22.05
CA PRO A 106 3.19 1.45 -21.17
C PRO A 106 3.64 0.65 -19.94
N VAL A 107 4.93 0.73 -19.61
CA VAL A 107 5.54 0.25 -18.37
C VAL A 107 5.46 1.37 -17.34
N ASN A 108 4.31 1.47 -16.67
CA ASN A 108 4.02 2.49 -15.66
C ASN A 108 3.62 1.85 -14.31
N LEU A 109 3.15 2.65 -13.36
CA LEU A 109 2.77 2.17 -12.03
C LEU A 109 1.66 1.10 -12.10
N ARG A 110 0.69 1.22 -13.02
CA ARG A 110 -0.37 0.20 -13.20
C ARG A 110 0.21 -1.13 -13.65
N PHE A 111 1.20 -1.10 -14.54
CA PHE A 111 1.93 -2.30 -14.96
C PHE A 111 2.67 -2.95 -13.77
N ALA A 112 3.40 -2.17 -12.98
CA ALA A 112 4.08 -2.68 -11.79
C ALA A 112 3.10 -3.30 -10.78
N MET A 113 1.94 -2.66 -10.56
CA MET A 113 0.88 -3.24 -9.73
C MET A 113 0.33 -4.56 -10.30
N ALA A 114 0.16 -4.66 -11.63
CA ALA A 114 -0.28 -5.90 -12.27
C ALA A 114 0.74 -7.03 -12.12
N VAL A 115 2.04 -6.70 -12.14
CA VAL A 115 3.12 -7.65 -11.84
C VAL A 115 3.08 -8.07 -10.36
N GLN A 116 2.96 -7.12 -9.44
CA GLN A 116 2.86 -7.38 -8.00
C GLN A 116 1.65 -8.26 -7.65
N LYS A 117 0.53 -8.11 -8.36
CA LYS A 117 -0.68 -8.92 -8.22
C LYS A 117 -0.61 -10.26 -8.97
N GLY A 118 0.50 -10.56 -9.65
CA GLY A 118 0.68 -11.78 -10.45
C GLY A 118 -0.31 -11.90 -11.62
N GLN A 119 -0.84 -10.79 -12.11
CA GLN A 119 -1.66 -10.77 -13.33
C GLN A 119 -0.77 -10.85 -14.57
N VAL A 120 0.47 -10.38 -14.43
CA VAL A 120 1.50 -10.38 -15.45
C VAL A 120 2.80 -10.85 -14.80
N THR A 121 3.62 -11.58 -15.55
CA THR A 121 4.94 -12.05 -15.12
C THR A 121 6.00 -11.65 -16.15
N ILE A 122 7.19 -11.32 -15.67
CA ILE A 122 8.34 -10.99 -16.50
C ILE A 122 9.29 -12.19 -16.45
N ARG A 123 9.64 -12.73 -17.61
CA ARG A 123 10.47 -13.94 -17.74
C ARG A 123 11.61 -13.70 -18.72
N ARG A 124 12.74 -14.36 -18.49
CA ARG A 124 13.77 -14.47 -19.53
C ARG A 124 13.17 -15.21 -20.72
N ALA A 125 13.46 -14.72 -21.93
CA ALA A 125 13.08 -15.45 -23.12
C ALA A 125 13.71 -16.84 -23.05
N SER A 126 12.89 -17.89 -23.03
CA SER A 126 13.41 -19.23 -23.27
C SER A 126 13.89 -19.24 -24.71
N LEU A 127 15.20 -19.35 -24.89
CA LEU A 127 15.79 -19.79 -26.16
C LEU A 127 15.32 -21.23 -26.33
N GLY A 128 14.26 -21.40 -27.11
CA GLY A 128 13.92 -22.69 -27.72
C GLY A 128 14.73 -22.87 -28.98
#